data_AF-A0A163X933-F1
#
_entry.id   AF-A0A163X933-F1
#
_cell.length_a   1.000
_cell.length_b   1.000
_cell.length_c   1.000
_cell.angle_alpha   90.00
_cell.angle_beta   90.00
_cell.angle_gamma   90.00
#
_symmetry.space_group_name_H-M   'P 1'
#
loop_
_entity.id
_entity.type
_entity.pdbx_description
1 polymer ?
#
loop_
_entity_poly.entity_id
_entity_poly.type
_entity_poly.pdbx_seq_one_letter_code
_entity_poly.pdbx_strand_id
1 'polypeptide(L)'
;MAGITKAISVKQPWAELICLGIKDVENRTWKTKFRGRVFIHAPMHPDKTSKLSKEREEATAHIEEFHFKNSAIIGEATIVDCVQNHKSIWADKGEGIWHWVLKDTVFYNKPIENVKGRLGIWNINLEELKQNGE
;
A
#
# COMPACT_ATOMS: atom_id res chain seq x y z
N MET A 1 3.07 -3.40 -24.12
CA MET A 1 2.64 -3.66 -22.72
C MET A 1 2.75 -2.35 -21.96
N ALA A 2 1.64 -1.72 -21.58
CA ALA A 2 1.70 -0.54 -20.72
C ALA A 2 2.10 -1.02 -19.32
N GLY A 3 3.40 -1.04 -19.04
CA GLY A 3 3.92 -1.38 -17.72
C GLY A 3 3.38 -0.40 -16.68
N ILE A 4 3.11 -0.90 -15.47
CA ILE A 4 2.75 -0.03 -14.35
C ILE A 4 3.93 0.91 -14.10
N THR A 5 3.68 2.22 -14.10
CA THR A 5 4.73 3.23 -13.89
C THR A 5 4.50 4.09 -12.67
N LYS A 6 3.49 3.79 -11.86
CA LYS A 6 3.11 4.55 -10.67
C LYS A 6 3.32 3.71 -9.42
N ALA A 7 3.71 4.36 -8.34
CA ALA A 7 3.86 3.73 -7.04
C ALA A 7 3.39 4.66 -5.91
N ILE A 8 3.01 4.07 -4.79
CA ILE A 8 2.73 4.75 -3.54
C ILE A 8 3.54 4.12 -2.41
N SER A 9 4.06 4.95 -1.51
CA SER A 9 4.78 4.46 -0.32
C SER A 9 3.81 4.36 0.85
N VAL A 10 3.64 3.16 1.40
CA VAL A 10 2.77 2.84 2.54
C VAL A 10 3.64 2.20 3.61
N LYS A 11 3.56 2.66 4.86
CA LYS A 11 4.37 2.09 5.95
C LYS A 11 3.89 0.69 6.30
N GLN A 12 4.81 -0.19 6.69
CA GLN A 12 4.44 -1.43 7.36
C GLN A 12 3.81 -1.14 8.73
N PRO A 13 2.81 -1.94 9.18
CA PRO A 13 2.30 -3.17 8.55
C PRO A 13 1.25 -2.96 7.46
N TRP A 14 0.82 -1.71 7.23
CA TRP A 14 -0.31 -1.41 6.36
C TRP A 14 -0.08 -1.78 4.89
N ALA A 15 1.16 -1.67 4.41
CA ALA A 15 1.51 -2.04 3.04
C ALA A 15 1.23 -3.51 2.76
N GLU A 16 1.64 -4.39 3.67
CA GLU A 16 1.43 -5.82 3.53
C GLU A 16 -0.05 -6.18 3.65
N LEU A 17 -0.78 -5.57 4.60
CA LEU A 17 -2.23 -5.74 4.73
C LEU A 17 -2.99 -5.33 3.46
N ILE A 18 -2.52 -4.30 2.75
CA ILE A 18 -3.06 -3.92 1.43
C ILE A 18 -2.79 -5.03 0.42
N CYS A 19 -1.54 -5.49 0.29
CA CYS A 19 -1.17 -6.49 -0.71
C CYS A 19 -1.85 -7.84 -0.48
N LEU A 20 -2.10 -8.20 0.78
CA LEU A 20 -2.88 -9.38 1.18
C LEU A 20 -4.39 -9.22 0.93
N GLY A 21 -4.86 -8.05 0.50
CA GLY A 21 -6.27 -7.76 0.25
C GLY A 21 -7.11 -7.57 1.53
N ILE A 22 -6.46 -7.50 2.69
CA ILE A 22 -7.11 -7.37 3.99
C ILE A 22 -7.51 -5.91 4.24
N LYS A 23 -6.59 -4.97 3.95
CA LYS A 23 -6.83 -3.52 4.02
C LYS A 23 -7.23 -2.98 2.65
N ASP A 24 -8.51 -2.64 2.51
CA ASP A 24 -9.16 -2.22 1.26
C ASP A 24 -9.10 -0.71 0.97
N VAL A 25 -8.58 0.09 1.90
CA VAL A 25 -8.41 1.54 1.73
C VAL A 25 -7.05 2.03 2.22
N GLU A 26 -6.48 2.99 1.51
CA GLU A 26 -5.33 3.78 1.96
C GLU A 26 -5.79 5.16 2.46
N ASN A 27 -5.34 5.54 3.67
CA ASN A 27 -5.76 6.77 4.33
C ASN A 27 -4.77 7.90 4.05
N ARG A 28 -5.24 9.04 3.54
CA ARG A 28 -4.41 10.22 3.23
C ARG A 28 -5.11 11.50 3.64
N THR A 29 -4.35 12.52 4.01
CA THR A 29 -4.88 13.87 4.31
C THR A 29 -5.18 14.68 3.04
N TRP A 30 -5.08 14.06 1.86
CA TRP A 30 -5.27 14.73 0.58
C TRP A 30 -5.93 13.80 -0.45
N LYS A 31 -6.69 14.42 -1.37
CA LYS A 31 -7.45 13.71 -2.41
C LYS A 31 -6.65 13.51 -3.68
N THR A 32 -6.92 12.43 -4.40
CA THR A 32 -6.37 12.20 -5.74
C THR A 32 -7.46 11.96 -6.78
N LYS A 33 -7.23 12.49 -7.99
CA LYS A 33 -8.02 12.16 -9.19
C LYS A 33 -7.49 10.92 -9.90
N PHE A 34 -6.30 10.42 -9.53
CA PHE A 34 -5.70 9.26 -10.16
C PHE A 34 -6.55 8.01 -9.92
N ARG A 35 -6.74 7.22 -10.97
CA ARG A 35 -7.34 5.88 -10.95
C ARG A 35 -6.48 4.98 -11.81
N GLY A 36 -6.21 3.77 -11.33
CA GLY A 36 -5.37 2.81 -12.04
C GLY A 36 -4.41 2.05 -11.13
N ARG A 37 -3.63 1.16 -11.75
CA ARG A 37 -2.62 0.32 -11.10
C ARG A 37 -1.49 1.16 -10.52
N VAL A 38 -1.07 0.81 -9.31
CA VAL A 38 0.13 1.32 -8.64
C VAL A 38 0.89 0.16 -8.00
N PHE A 39 2.21 0.29 -7.94
CA PHE A 39 3.01 -0.51 -7.01
C PHE A 39 2.81 -0.04 -5.57
N ILE A 40 2.83 -1.00 -4.66
CA ILE A 40 2.85 -0.78 -3.22
C ILE A 40 4.30 -0.91 -2.76
N HIS A 41 4.85 0.22 -2.34
CA HIS A 41 6.19 0.33 -1.79
C HIS A 41 6.13 0.40 -0.25
N ALA A 42 6.94 -0.41 0.41
CA ALA A 42 7.17 -0.34 1.85
C ALA A 42 8.46 0.46 2.13
N PRO A 43 8.39 1.62 2.81
CA PRO A 43 9.57 2.44 3.11
C PRO A 43 10.43 1.83 4.22
N MET A 44 11.67 2.34 4.35
CA MET A 44 12.65 1.88 5.33
C MET A 44 12.13 1.86 6.78
N HIS A 45 11.28 2.84 7.12
CA HIS A 45 10.79 3.01 8.49
C HIS A 45 9.32 2.60 8.60
N PRO A 46 9.00 1.56 9.39
CA PRO A 46 7.63 1.14 9.63
C PRO A 46 6.88 2.15 10.51
N ASP A 47 5.56 1.97 10.58
CA ASP A 47 4.71 2.68 11.52
C ASP A 47 4.80 2.05 12.91
N LYS A 48 5.56 2.70 13.79
CA LYS A 48 5.77 2.29 15.18
C LYS A 48 4.60 2.63 16.10
N THR A 49 3.59 3.33 15.61
CA THR A 49 2.46 3.85 16.40
C THR A 49 1.15 3.12 16.13
N SER A 50 1.18 2.13 15.22
CA SER A 50 0.01 1.38 14.82
C SER A 50 -0.56 0.56 15.98
N LYS A 51 -1.65 1.05 16.56
CA LYS A 51 -2.55 0.25 17.40
C LYS A 51 -3.78 -0.09 16.57
N LEU A 52 -4.08 -1.38 16.46
CA LEU A 52 -5.28 -1.83 15.80
C LEU A 52 -6.49 -1.60 16.72
N SER A 53 -7.64 -1.32 16.13
CA SER A 53 -8.91 -1.48 16.84
C SER A 53 -9.21 -2.98 16.96
N LYS A 54 -10.06 -3.36 17.91
CA LYS A 54 -10.47 -4.76 18.10
C LYS A 54 -10.96 -5.43 16.80
N GLU A 55 -11.79 -4.72 16.02
CA GLU A 55 -12.26 -5.22 14.71
C GLU A 55 -11.12 -5.48 13.72
N ARG A 56 -10.09 -4.62 13.70
CA ARG A 56 -8.91 -4.79 12.84
C ARG A 56 -8.03 -5.94 13.34
N GLU A 57 -7.92 -6.12 14.66
CA GLU A 57 -7.21 -7.27 15.24
C GLU A 57 -7.88 -8.59 14.80
N GLU A 58 -9.20 -8.68 14.95
CA GLU A 58 -9.99 -9.84 14.51
C GLU A 58 -9.83 -10.09 13.00
N ALA A 59 -9.86 -9.04 12.18
CA ALA A 59 -9.65 -9.14 10.74
C ALA A 59 -8.25 -9.63 10.36
N THR A 60 -7.25 -9.48 11.23
CA THR A 60 -5.87 -9.94 11.01
C THR A 60 -5.51 -11.21 11.77
N ALA A 61 -6.42 -11.77 12.56
CA ALA A 61 -6.12 -12.88 13.47
C ALA A 61 -5.70 -14.18 12.76
N HIS A 62 -6.01 -14.33 11.47
CA HIS A 62 -5.64 -15.48 10.65
C HIS A 62 -4.29 -15.33 9.94
N ILE A 63 -3.64 -14.17 10.06
CA ILE A 63 -2.30 -13.95 9.50
C ILE A 63 -1.29 -14.57 10.47
N GLU A 64 -0.71 -15.71 10.07
CA GLU A 64 0.24 -16.44 10.91
C GLU A 64 1.56 -15.67 11.08
N GLU A 65 2.05 -15.06 10.00
CA GLU A 65 3.29 -14.30 10.00
C GLU A 65 3.23 -13.15 8.98
N PHE A 66 3.80 -12.01 9.35
CA PHE A 66 4.06 -10.93 8.41
C PHE A 66 5.47 -11.05 7.84
N HIS A 67 5.60 -10.96 6.52
CA HIS A 67 6.86 -11.06 5.79
C HIS A 67 7.52 -9.69 5.58
N PHE A 68 7.46 -8.81 6.59
CA PHE A 68 7.82 -7.40 6.49
C PHE A 68 9.13 -7.15 5.73
N LYS A 69 9.02 -6.74 4.48
CA LYS A 69 10.12 -6.16 3.69
C LYS A 69 9.96 -4.65 3.64
N ASN A 70 11.05 -3.95 3.93
CA ASN A 70 11.16 -2.49 3.88
C ASN A 70 12.14 -2.09 2.78
N SER A 71 12.08 -0.83 2.35
CA SER A 71 12.83 -0.33 1.19
C SER A 71 12.60 -1.19 -0.07
N ALA A 72 11.37 -1.65 -0.27
CA ALA A 72 11.04 -2.59 -1.33
C ALA A 72 9.64 -2.35 -1.90
N ILE A 73 9.43 -2.74 -3.16
CA ILE A 73 8.09 -2.93 -3.72
C ILE A 73 7.67 -4.35 -3.41
N ILE A 74 6.56 -4.47 -2.68
CA ILE A 74 6.10 -5.76 -2.16
C ILE A 74 4.86 -6.27 -2.90
N GLY A 75 4.30 -5.48 -3.81
CA GLY A 75 3.09 -5.83 -4.53
C GLY A 75 2.51 -4.68 -5.34
N GLU A 76 1.26 -4.84 -5.72
CA GLU A 76 0.49 -3.86 -6.49
C GLU A 76 -0.97 -3.82 -6.06
N ALA A 77 -1.63 -2.72 -6.37
CA ALA A 77 -3.07 -2.54 -6.20
C ALA A 77 -3.61 -1.57 -7.26
N THR A 78 -4.91 -1.63 -7.52
CA THR A 78 -5.63 -0.67 -8.36
C THR A 78 -6.35 0.34 -7.46
N ILE A 79 -6.04 1.64 -7.61
CA ILE A 79 -6.84 2.71 -6.99
C ILE A 79 -8.09 2.89 -7.85
N VAL A 80 -9.25 2.52 -7.32
CA VAL A 80 -10.55 2.58 -8.03
C VAL A 80 -11.43 3.74 -7.59
N ASP A 81 -11.22 4.25 -6.37
CA ASP A 81 -11.93 5.43 -5.89
C ASP A 81 -11.13 6.27 -4.86
N CYS A 82 -11.61 7.46 -4.53
CA CYS A 82 -11.05 8.37 -3.53
C CYS A 82 -12.20 9.17 -2.91
N VAL A 83 -12.61 8.77 -1.71
CA VAL A 83 -13.81 9.28 -1.03
C VAL A 83 -13.52 9.64 0.42
N GLN A 84 -14.42 10.38 1.06
CA GLN A 84 -14.41 10.59 2.51
C GLN A 84 -15.50 9.71 3.15
N ASN A 85 -15.39 9.46 4.47
CA ASN A 85 -16.39 8.70 5.24
C ASN A 85 -16.64 7.28 4.70
N HIS A 86 -15.58 6.59 4.26
CA HIS A 86 -15.70 5.21 3.79
C HIS A 86 -16.10 4.28 4.94
N LYS A 87 -16.90 3.24 4.64
CA LYS A 87 -17.48 2.35 5.66
C LYS A 87 -16.55 1.25 6.15
N SER A 88 -15.45 0.99 5.43
CA SER A 88 -14.46 -0.01 5.84
C SER A 88 -13.96 0.19 7.26
N ILE A 89 -13.72 -0.91 7.97
CA ILE A 89 -13.04 -0.91 9.27
C ILE A 89 -11.64 -0.29 9.18
N TRP A 90 -11.03 -0.31 7.98
CA TRP A 90 -9.70 0.24 7.69
C TRP A 90 -9.69 1.73 7.36
N ALA A 91 -10.87 2.36 7.26
CA ALA A 91 -11.02 3.78 7.05
C ALA A 91 -10.87 4.53 8.38
N ASP A 92 -9.83 5.37 8.48
CA ASP A 92 -9.61 6.17 9.69
C ASP A 92 -10.70 7.23 9.84
N LYS A 93 -11.11 7.49 11.08
CA LYS A 93 -12.15 8.49 11.37
C LYS A 93 -11.49 9.86 11.56
N GLY A 94 -12.15 10.89 11.06
CA GLY A 94 -11.69 12.27 11.23
C GLY A 94 -11.97 13.13 10.00
N GLU A 95 -12.08 14.43 10.22
CA GLU A 95 -12.24 15.39 9.14
C GLU A 95 -10.95 15.49 8.29
N GLY A 96 -11.12 15.74 7.00
CA GLY A 96 -9.99 15.92 6.07
C GLY A 96 -9.26 14.62 5.67
N ILE A 97 -9.68 13.46 6.16
CA ILE A 97 -9.13 12.17 5.74
C ILE A 97 -9.86 11.69 4.48
N TRP A 98 -9.07 11.37 3.47
CA TRP A 98 -9.48 10.75 2.22
C TRP A 98 -9.06 9.28 2.21
N HIS A 99 -9.96 8.43 1.74
CA HIS A 99 -9.77 6.99 1.62
C HIS A 99 -9.66 6.65 0.15
N TRP A 100 -8.47 6.22 -0.26
CA TRP A 100 -8.24 5.73 -1.61
C TRP A 100 -8.63 4.25 -1.62
N VAL A 101 -9.67 3.91 -2.36
CA VAL A 101 -10.23 2.56 -2.41
C VAL A 101 -9.35 1.70 -3.32
N LEU A 102 -8.92 0.55 -2.79
CA LEU A 102 -7.97 -0.35 -3.42
C LEU A 102 -8.67 -1.66 -3.82
N LYS A 103 -8.36 -2.15 -5.02
CA LYS A 103 -8.82 -3.43 -5.56
C LYS A 103 -7.70 -4.15 -6.30
N ASP A 104 -7.96 -5.39 -6.70
CA ASP A 104 -7.07 -6.20 -7.55
C ASP A 104 -5.65 -6.28 -6.98
N THR A 105 -5.54 -6.49 -5.66
CA THR A 105 -4.28 -6.48 -4.93
C THR A 105 -3.46 -7.73 -5.25
N VAL A 106 -2.14 -7.57 -5.35
CA VAL A 106 -1.22 -8.68 -5.53
C VAL A 106 -0.09 -8.54 -4.52
N PHE A 107 0.19 -9.62 -3.81
CA PHE A 107 1.37 -9.73 -2.96
C PHE A 107 2.45 -10.53 -3.67
N TYR A 108 3.67 -10.01 -3.71
CA TYR A 108 4.77 -10.66 -4.43
C TYR A 108 5.51 -11.64 -3.54
N ASN A 109 5.64 -12.88 -4.01
CA ASN A 109 6.51 -13.88 -3.39
C ASN A 109 7.98 -13.44 -3.36
N LYS A 110 8.41 -12.66 -4.37
CA LYS A 110 9.74 -12.04 -4.44
C LYS A 110 9.61 -10.52 -4.59
N PRO A 111 9.74 -9.74 -3.50
CA PRO A 111 9.74 -8.29 -3.55
C PRO A 111 10.88 -7.73 -4.40
N ILE A 112 10.67 -6.53 -4.94
CA ILE A 112 11.72 -5.76 -5.63
C ILE A 112 12.41 -4.90 -4.57
N GLU A 113 13.58 -5.34 -4.12
CA GLU A 113 14.32 -4.74 -3.01
C GLU A 113 15.13 -3.50 -3.43
N ASN A 114 15.69 -2.80 -2.44
CA ASN A 114 16.55 -1.61 -2.60
C ASN A 114 15.88 -0.43 -3.34
N VAL A 115 14.55 -0.33 -3.27
CA VAL A 115 13.78 0.77 -3.85
C VAL A 115 13.59 1.88 -2.81
N LYS A 116 14.03 3.10 -3.14
CA LYS A 116 13.81 4.28 -2.28
C LYS A 116 12.42 4.86 -2.50
N GLY A 117 11.64 4.94 -1.42
CA GLY A 117 10.28 5.51 -1.44
C GLY A 117 10.26 7.02 -1.61
N ARG A 118 9.12 7.54 -2.07
CA ARG A 118 8.84 8.97 -2.22
C ARG A 118 7.46 9.32 -1.68
N LEU A 119 7.24 10.60 -1.38
CA LEU A 119 5.92 11.12 -1.01
C LEU A 119 5.04 11.24 -2.27
N GLY A 120 3.73 11.20 -2.06
CA GLY A 120 2.76 11.30 -3.15
C GLY A 120 2.62 10.00 -3.97
N ILE A 121 1.92 10.12 -5.11
CA ILE A 121 1.97 9.11 -6.18
C ILE A 121 3.19 9.47 -7.04
N TRP A 122 4.13 8.56 -7.18
CA TRP A 122 5.39 8.82 -7.86
C TRP A 122 5.64 7.88 -9.04
N ASN A 123 6.47 8.34 -9.98
CA ASN A 123 6.84 7.56 -11.16
C ASN A 123 7.97 6.60 -10.82
N ILE A 124 7.84 5.37 -11.30
CA ILE A 124 8.90 4.37 -11.27
C ILE A 124 9.40 4.07 -12.68
N ASN A 125 10.71 3.93 -12.81
CA ASN A 125 11.33 3.44 -14.03
C ASN A 125 11.55 1.93 -13.90
N LEU A 126 10.78 1.14 -14.63
CA LEU A 126 10.86 -0.32 -14.58
C LEU A 126 12.19 -0.86 -15.10
N GLU A 127 12.86 -0.15 -16.00
CA GLU A 127 14.15 -0.58 -16.53
C GLU A 127 15.27 -0.48 -15.47
N GLU A 128 15.18 0.50 -14.57
CA GLU A 128 16.09 0.61 -13.43
C GLU A 128 15.88 -0.50 -12.40
N LEU A 129 14.68 -1.09 -12.33
CA LEU A 129 14.40 -2.19 -11.40
C LEU A 129 14.95 -3.53 -11.88
N LYS A 130 14.97 -3.77 -13.20
CA LYS A 130 15.49 -5.02 -13.78
C LYS A 130 17.00 -5.17 -13.59
N GLN A 131 17.75 -4.06 -13.60
CA GLN A 131 19.21 -4.06 -13.50
C GLN A 131 19.74 -4.36 -12.09
N ASN A 132 18.91 -4.28 -11.05
CA ASN A 132 19.30 -4.55 -9.66
C ASN A 132 18.93 -5.98 -9.21
N GLY A 133 18.43 -6.82 -10.12
CA GLY A 133 17.94 -8.18 -9.84
C GLY A 133 18.77 -9.30 -10.46
N GLU A 134 19.90 -8.98 -11.11
CA GLU A 134 20.93 -9.91 -11.60
C GLU A 134 22.12 -9.98 -10.65
#